data_AF-A0A6F8ZV04-F1
#
_entry.id   AF-A0A6F8ZV04-F1
#
_cell.length_a   1.000
_cell.length_b   1.000
_cell.length_c   1.000
_cell.angle_alpha   90.00
_cell.angle_beta   90.00
_cell.angle_gamma   90.00
#
_symmetry.space_group_name_H-M   'P 1'
#
loop_
_entity.id
_entity.type
_entity.pdbx_description
1 polymer ?
#
loop_
_entity_poly.entity_id
_entity_poly.type
_entity_poly.pdbx_seq_one_letter_code
_entity_poly.pdbx_strand_id
1 'polypeptide(L)'
;MHVIVGLKASLERLQLEYVDVVFANRPDPNTPMEETVRAMTHEAYSVARQFNQIPPICEQAEYHMFQREKVEVQLPELFHKIGVGAMTWSPLACGIISGKYDSGVPPYSRASLKGYQWLKDKILSEEGRRQQAKLKELQAIAERLGCTLPQLAIAWCLRNEGVSSVLLGASNTDQLMENIAAIQVLPKLSSSITHEVDSILGNKPYSKKDYRS
;
A
#
# COMPACT_ATOMS: atom_id res chain seq x y z
N MET A 1 -18.13 21.38 -4.29
CA MET A 1 -18.99 20.97 -5.46
C MET A 1 -18.31 20.06 -6.52
N HIS A 2 -17.20 19.35 -6.24
CA HIS A 2 -16.57 18.44 -7.23
C HIS A 2 -16.88 16.95 -7.03
N VAL A 3 -17.20 16.52 -5.80
CA VAL A 3 -17.45 15.11 -5.47
C VAL A 3 -18.65 14.53 -6.22
N ILE A 4 -19.79 15.23 -6.23
CA ILE A 4 -21.03 14.76 -6.87
C ILE A 4 -20.85 14.63 -8.39
N VAL A 5 -20.30 15.68 -9.02
CA VAL A 5 -20.07 15.71 -10.47
C VAL A 5 -19.05 14.65 -10.88
N GLY A 6 -17.96 14.52 -10.12
CA GLY A 6 -16.92 13.52 -10.36
C GLY A 6 -17.44 12.08 -10.21
N LEU A 7 -18.25 11.80 -9.17
CA LEU A 7 -18.84 10.49 -8.95
C LEU A 7 -19.85 10.14 -10.05
N LYS A 8 -20.75 11.07 -10.41
CA LYS A 8 -21.74 10.85 -11.48
C LYS A 8 -21.06 10.51 -12.81
N ALA A 9 -20.05 11.30 -13.20
CA ALA A 9 -19.31 11.05 -14.43
C ALA A 9 -18.54 9.72 -14.39
N SER A 10 -18.05 9.29 -13.22
CA SER A 10 -17.41 7.98 -13.06
C SER A 10 -18.41 6.83 -13.18
N LEU A 11 -19.60 6.95 -12.57
CA LEU A 11 -20.67 5.96 -12.67
C LEU A 11 -21.14 5.78 -14.12
N GLU A 12 -21.32 6.88 -14.85
CA GLU A 12 -21.67 6.86 -16.28
C GLU A 12 -20.60 6.13 -17.12
N ARG A 13 -19.31 6.40 -16.89
CA ARG A 13 -18.21 5.70 -17.59
C ARG A 13 -18.11 4.22 -17.24
N LEU A 14 -18.40 3.88 -15.98
CA LEU A 14 -18.39 2.49 -15.50
C LEU A 14 -19.65 1.72 -15.91
N GLN A 15 -20.69 2.41 -16.39
CA GLN A 15 -22.01 1.84 -16.66
C GLN A 15 -22.62 1.16 -15.42
N LEU A 16 -22.46 1.80 -14.26
CA LEU A 16 -22.95 1.32 -12.96
C LEU A 16 -23.87 2.37 -12.32
N GLU A 17 -24.82 1.91 -11.52
CA GLU A 17 -25.70 2.79 -10.74
C GLU A 17 -25.03 3.26 -9.44
N TYR A 18 -24.14 2.45 -8.86
CA TYR A 18 -23.39 2.76 -7.66
C TYR A 18 -22.00 2.10 -7.67
N VAL A 19 -21.14 2.51 -6.74
CA VAL A 19 -19.90 1.81 -6.38
C VAL A 19 -19.99 1.41 -4.91
N ASP A 20 -19.41 0.27 -4.53
CA ASP A 20 -19.45 -0.21 -3.15
C ASP A 20 -18.75 0.75 -2.18
N VAL A 21 -17.64 1.35 -2.61
CA VAL A 21 -16.88 2.33 -1.82
C VAL A 21 -16.39 3.46 -2.72
N VAL A 22 -16.64 4.71 -2.31
CA VAL A 22 -16.06 5.91 -2.91
C VAL A 22 -15.00 6.48 -1.97
N PHE A 23 -13.81 6.76 -2.52
CA PHE A 23 -12.68 7.31 -1.77
C PHE A 23 -12.43 8.76 -2.16
N ALA A 24 -12.02 9.58 -1.19
CA ALA A 24 -11.34 10.82 -1.49
C ALA A 24 -9.88 10.53 -1.81
N ASN A 25 -9.45 10.87 -3.03
CA ASN A 25 -8.13 10.49 -3.53
C ASN A 25 -6.97 11.17 -2.79
N ARG A 26 -7.21 12.34 -2.20
CA ARG A 26 -6.25 13.09 -1.38
C ARG A 26 -6.99 14.12 -0.51
N PRO A 27 -6.39 14.60 0.60
CA PRO A 27 -6.92 15.75 1.33
C PRO A 27 -7.02 16.98 0.42
N ASP A 28 -8.08 17.77 0.60
CA ASP A 28 -8.25 19.05 -0.08
C ASP A 28 -8.09 20.20 0.93
N PRO A 29 -6.97 20.95 0.88
CA PRO A 29 -6.73 22.04 1.83
C PRO A 29 -7.67 23.24 1.62
N ASN A 30 -8.34 23.33 0.47
CA ASN A 30 -9.21 24.46 0.12
C ASN A 30 -10.68 24.20 0.46
N THR A 31 -11.03 22.99 0.85
CA THR A 31 -12.40 22.59 1.18
C THR A 31 -12.48 22.28 2.67
N PRO A 32 -13.25 23.05 3.47
CA PRO A 32 -13.37 22.82 4.90
C PRO A 32 -13.68 21.36 5.22
N MET A 33 -13.12 20.85 6.31
CA MET A 33 -13.31 19.46 6.70
C MET A 33 -14.81 19.15 6.78
N GLU A 34 -15.69 20.01 7.28
CA GLU A 34 -17.16 19.80 7.25
C GLU A 34 -17.75 19.50 5.86
N GLU A 35 -17.28 20.16 4.79
CA GLU A 35 -17.70 19.87 3.40
C GLU A 35 -17.00 18.60 2.87
N THR A 36 -15.76 18.38 3.31
CA THR A 36 -14.94 17.22 2.95
C THR A 36 -15.32 15.97 3.73
N VAL A 37 -15.88 16.02 4.95
CA VAL A 37 -16.15 14.94 5.95
C VAL A 37 -17.11 13.88 5.44
N ARG A 38 -17.63 14.10 4.24
CA ARG A 38 -17.81 13.02 3.27
C ARG A 38 -16.51 12.20 2.96
N ALA A 39 -15.38 12.40 3.67
CA ALA A 39 -14.06 11.83 3.42
C ALA A 39 -13.13 11.80 4.67
N MET A 40 -13.20 10.67 5.40
CA MET A 40 -12.11 9.72 5.70
C MET A 40 -10.82 10.16 6.45
N THR A 41 -10.91 10.60 7.71
CA THR A 41 -9.85 10.56 8.78
C THR A 41 -10.48 10.54 10.20
N HIS A 42 -9.69 10.56 11.29
CA HIS A 42 -10.22 10.71 12.67
C HIS A 42 -11.06 11.98 12.84
N GLU A 43 -10.67 13.09 12.20
CA GLU A 43 -11.48 14.31 12.16
C GLU A 43 -12.79 14.07 11.40
N ALA A 44 -12.74 13.32 10.29
CA ALA A 44 -13.95 12.93 9.56
C ALA A 44 -14.90 12.09 10.41
N TYR A 45 -14.38 11.18 11.23
CA TYR A 45 -15.21 10.41 12.14
C TYR A 45 -15.92 11.31 13.17
N SER A 46 -15.19 12.22 13.81
CA SER A 46 -15.76 13.14 14.81
C SER A 46 -16.87 14.01 14.22
N VAL A 47 -16.64 14.61 13.06
CA VAL A 47 -17.63 15.46 12.39
C VAL A 47 -18.82 14.62 11.89
N ALA A 48 -18.59 13.43 11.33
CA ALA A 48 -19.68 12.55 10.92
C ALA A 48 -20.60 12.20 12.11
N ARG A 49 -20.02 11.91 13.28
CA ARG A 49 -20.80 11.67 14.51
C ARG A 49 -21.53 12.93 14.99
N GLN A 50 -20.89 14.10 14.96
CA GLN A 50 -21.48 15.36 15.38
C GLN A 50 -22.71 15.75 14.54
N PHE A 51 -22.67 15.50 13.24
CA PHE A 51 -23.74 15.87 12.30
C PHE A 51 -24.63 14.69 11.86
N ASN A 52 -24.54 13.55 12.54
CA ASN A 52 -25.28 12.32 12.23
C ASN A 52 -25.16 11.85 10.76
N GLN A 53 -23.94 11.93 10.23
CA GLN A 53 -23.58 11.45 8.89
C GLN A 53 -22.90 10.07 8.95
N ILE A 54 -22.70 9.46 7.78
CA ILE A 54 -22.05 8.16 7.64
C ILE A 54 -20.53 8.33 7.82
N PRO A 55 -19.91 7.66 8.80
CA PRO A 55 -18.47 7.73 8.99
C PRO A 55 -17.72 6.94 7.92
N PRO A 56 -16.43 7.26 7.70
CA PRO A 56 -15.56 6.46 6.84
C PRO A 56 -15.34 5.04 7.38
N ILE A 57 -15.20 4.07 6.48
CA ILE A 57 -14.99 2.66 6.83
C ILE A 57 -13.59 2.14 6.48
N CYS A 58 -12.86 2.82 5.59
CA CYS A 58 -11.59 2.33 5.07
C CYS A 58 -10.64 3.47 4.70
N GLU A 59 -9.36 3.34 5.06
CA GLU A 59 -8.30 4.21 4.56
C GLU A 59 -7.49 3.49 3.48
N GLN A 60 -7.27 4.16 2.35
CA GLN A 60 -6.37 3.68 1.29
C GLN A 60 -4.95 4.23 1.47
N ALA A 61 -4.02 3.39 1.94
CA ALA A 61 -2.66 3.81 2.31
C ALA A 61 -1.56 3.05 1.55
N GLU A 62 -0.45 3.74 1.23
CA GLU A 62 0.73 3.08 0.67
C GLU A 62 1.31 2.11 1.70
N TYR A 63 1.53 0.86 1.30
CA TYR A 63 2.20 -0.10 2.15
C TYR A 63 3.04 -1.07 1.34
N HIS A 64 4.32 -1.12 1.69
CA HIS A 64 5.28 -2.06 1.15
C HIS A 64 6.52 -2.08 2.03
N MET A 65 7.47 -2.97 1.75
CA MET A 65 8.68 -3.15 2.56
C MET A 65 9.47 -1.85 2.86
N PHE A 66 9.44 -0.87 1.93
CA PHE A 66 10.08 0.44 2.10
C PHE A 66 9.18 1.59 2.60
N GLN A 67 7.88 1.35 2.84
CA GLN A 67 6.92 2.34 3.33
C GLN A 67 5.98 1.67 4.33
N ARG A 68 6.24 1.86 5.63
CA ARG A 68 5.66 1.02 6.70
C ARG A 68 4.91 1.80 7.77
N GLU A 69 5.40 2.99 8.09
CA GLU A 69 5.08 3.72 9.33
C GLU A 69 3.58 4.00 9.50
N LYS A 70 2.91 4.57 8.49
CA LYS A 70 1.47 4.84 8.54
C LYS A 70 0.64 3.58 8.84
N VAL A 71 0.90 2.49 8.12
CA VAL A 71 0.09 1.26 8.21
C VAL A 71 0.42 0.41 9.43
N GLU A 72 1.69 0.35 9.86
CA GLU A 72 2.10 -0.45 11.01
C GLU A 72 1.91 0.27 12.35
N VAL A 73 1.89 1.62 12.38
CA VAL A 73 1.80 2.39 13.63
C VAL A 73 0.52 3.19 13.75
N GLN A 74 0.13 3.95 12.73
CA GLN A 74 -0.99 4.90 12.83
C GLN A 74 -2.35 4.22 12.63
N LEU A 75 -2.48 3.37 11.61
CA LEU A 75 -3.76 2.73 11.26
C LEU A 75 -4.29 1.74 12.31
N PRO A 76 -3.47 0.95 13.02
CA PRO A 76 -3.99 0.06 14.06
C PRO A 76 -4.69 0.82 15.19
N GLU A 77 -4.19 2.01 15.54
CA GLU A 77 -4.84 2.88 16.53
C GLU A 77 -6.21 3.37 16.01
N LEU A 78 -6.32 3.70 14.73
CA LEU A 78 -7.57 4.12 14.10
C LEU A 78 -8.58 2.97 14.03
N PHE A 79 -8.15 1.77 13.65
CA PHE A 79 -8.98 0.57 13.61
C PHE A 79 -9.59 0.28 14.99
N HIS A 80 -8.77 0.26 16.05
CA HIS A 80 -9.26 -0.01 17.40
C HIS A 80 -10.17 1.08 17.97
N LYS A 81 -9.96 2.35 17.61
CA LYS A 81 -10.77 3.47 18.14
C LYS A 81 -12.09 3.66 17.42
N ILE A 82 -12.12 3.51 16.09
CA ILE A 82 -13.26 3.92 15.27
C ILE A 82 -13.66 2.91 14.19
N GLY A 83 -13.02 1.74 14.12
CA GLY A 83 -13.40 0.65 13.21
C GLY A 83 -13.01 0.85 11.74
N VAL A 84 -12.09 1.77 11.43
CA VAL A 84 -11.61 1.99 10.05
C VAL A 84 -10.62 0.91 9.66
N GLY A 85 -10.92 0.14 8.61
CA GLY A 85 -10.02 -0.86 8.03
C GLY A 85 -8.95 -0.25 7.12
N ALA A 86 -7.91 -1.02 6.80
CA ALA A 86 -6.84 -0.58 5.89
C ALA A 86 -6.89 -1.36 4.57
N MET A 87 -7.00 -0.63 3.46
CA MET A 87 -6.81 -1.16 2.11
C MET A 87 -5.50 -0.59 1.57
N THR A 88 -4.51 -1.43 1.31
CA THR A 88 -3.18 -0.91 0.97
C THR A 88 -2.92 -0.90 -0.53
N TRP A 89 -2.03 -0.02 -0.99
CA TRP A 89 -1.67 0.10 -2.39
C TRP A 89 -0.15 0.15 -2.62
N SER A 90 0.25 -0.08 -3.88
CA SER A 90 1.64 -0.22 -4.32
C SER A 90 2.47 -1.25 -3.52
N PRO A 91 1.99 -2.49 -3.32
CA PRO A 91 2.74 -3.51 -2.56
C PRO A 91 4.14 -3.81 -3.12
N LEU A 92 4.33 -3.55 -4.42
CA LEU A 92 5.61 -3.71 -5.11
C LEU A 92 6.35 -2.38 -5.36
N ALA A 93 5.93 -1.28 -4.74
CA ALA A 93 6.46 0.08 -4.92
C ALA A 93 6.60 0.43 -6.42
N CYS A 94 5.49 0.41 -7.17
CA CYS A 94 5.49 0.62 -8.63
C CYS A 94 6.36 -0.38 -9.43
N GLY A 95 6.58 -1.58 -8.89
CA GLY A 95 7.39 -2.64 -9.48
C GLY A 95 8.87 -2.60 -9.10
N ILE A 96 9.29 -1.67 -8.24
CA ILE A 96 10.65 -1.58 -7.72
C ILE A 96 11.05 -2.87 -7.01
N ILE A 97 10.15 -3.41 -6.19
CA ILE A 97 10.40 -4.58 -5.35
C ILE A 97 10.52 -5.87 -6.16
N SER A 98 10.13 -5.88 -7.45
CA SER A 98 10.33 -7.07 -8.28
C SER A 98 11.80 -7.31 -8.67
N GLY A 99 12.72 -6.41 -8.29
CA GLY A 99 14.14 -6.47 -8.67
C GLY A 99 14.45 -6.12 -10.13
N LYS A 100 13.44 -5.81 -10.96
CA LYS A 100 13.61 -5.58 -12.41
C LYS A 100 14.50 -4.39 -12.78
N TYR A 101 14.81 -3.52 -11.81
CA TYR A 101 15.58 -2.30 -12.03
C TYR A 101 17.05 -2.39 -11.57
N ASP A 102 17.54 -3.57 -11.19
CA ASP A 102 18.92 -3.74 -10.71
C ASP A 102 19.98 -3.22 -11.71
N SER A 103 19.74 -3.49 -13.00
CA SER A 103 20.60 -3.09 -14.12
C SER A 103 20.11 -1.86 -14.90
N GLY A 104 19.30 -1.01 -14.28
CA GLY A 104 18.76 0.21 -14.91
C GLY A 104 17.27 0.13 -15.21
N VAL A 105 16.76 0.93 -16.14
CA VAL A 105 15.31 1.01 -16.46
C VAL A 105 15.00 0.13 -17.68
N PRO A 106 14.31 -1.02 -17.52
CA PRO A 106 13.94 -1.85 -18.65
C PRO A 106 12.97 -1.13 -19.60
N PRO A 107 13.01 -1.42 -20.91
CA PRO A 107 11.99 -0.95 -21.84
C PRO A 107 10.61 -1.50 -21.42
N TYR A 108 9.55 -0.75 -21.72
CA TYR A 108 8.15 -1.06 -21.37
C TYR A 108 7.85 -1.18 -19.86
N SER A 109 8.83 -0.92 -18.99
CA SER A 109 8.59 -0.78 -17.54
C SER A 109 7.81 0.49 -17.23
N ARG A 110 7.12 0.54 -16.08
CA ARG A 110 6.40 1.75 -15.63
C ARG A 110 7.31 2.99 -15.61
N ALA A 111 8.56 2.84 -15.19
CA ALA A 111 9.55 3.93 -15.14
C ALA A 111 10.03 4.40 -16.54
N SER A 112 9.71 3.67 -17.61
CA SER A 112 10.00 4.08 -18.99
C SER A 112 8.88 4.90 -19.63
N LEU A 113 7.68 4.94 -19.03
CA LEU A 113 6.52 5.61 -19.59
C LEU A 113 6.58 7.14 -19.46
N LYS A 114 6.01 7.84 -20.46
CA LYS A 114 5.84 9.30 -20.40
C LYS A 114 4.98 9.68 -19.18
N GLY A 115 5.41 10.69 -18.42
CA GLY A 115 4.75 11.13 -17.18
C GLY A 115 5.24 10.42 -15.91
N TYR A 116 6.11 9.41 -16.02
CA TYR A 116 6.68 8.68 -14.88
C TYR A 116 8.16 9.01 -14.62
N GLN A 117 8.63 10.19 -15.05
CA GLN A 117 10.02 10.61 -14.82
C GLN A 117 10.38 10.62 -13.33
N TRP A 118 9.45 11.05 -12.47
CA TRP A 118 9.60 11.00 -11.01
C TRP A 118 9.94 9.60 -10.48
N LEU A 119 9.39 8.54 -11.08
CA LEU A 119 9.65 7.16 -10.69
C LEU A 119 11.04 6.72 -11.15
N LYS A 120 11.43 7.11 -12.37
CA LYS A 120 12.78 6.89 -12.88
C LYS A 120 13.82 7.58 -12.02
N ASP A 121 13.59 8.82 -11.62
CA ASP A 121 14.49 9.58 -10.74
C ASP A 121 14.58 8.93 -9.36
N LYS A 122 13.44 8.48 -8.80
CA LYS A 122 13.41 7.72 -7.54
C LYS A 122 14.25 6.43 -7.62
N ILE A 123 14.12 5.67 -8.71
CA ILE A 123 14.87 4.42 -8.93
C ILE A 123 16.38 4.68 -9.05
N LEU A 124 16.76 5.72 -9.78
CA LEU A 124 18.17 6.07 -10.03
C LEU A 124 18.83 6.85 -8.89
N SER A 125 18.05 7.34 -7.93
CA SER A 125 18.55 8.01 -6.73
C SER A 125 19.41 7.08 -5.86
N GLU A 126 20.23 7.67 -4.99
CA GLU A 126 21.03 6.92 -4.01
C GLU A 126 20.15 6.04 -3.10
N GLU A 127 18.98 6.55 -2.69
CA GLU A 127 18.02 5.77 -1.91
C GLU A 127 17.47 4.58 -2.71
N GLY A 128 17.08 4.80 -3.98
CA GLY A 128 16.63 3.73 -4.87
C GLY A 128 17.68 2.63 -5.05
N ARG A 129 18.95 3.00 -5.21
CA ARG A 129 20.07 2.05 -5.31
C ARG A 129 20.28 1.27 -4.00
N ARG A 130 20.16 1.93 -2.84
CA ARG A 130 20.20 1.25 -1.52
C ARG A 130 19.04 0.27 -1.35
N GLN A 131 17.84 0.61 -1.83
CA GLN A 131 16.70 -0.31 -1.84
C GLN A 131 16.98 -1.53 -2.74
N GLN A 132 17.55 -1.34 -3.94
CA GLN A 132 17.93 -2.45 -4.81
C GLN A 132 18.95 -3.41 -4.18
N ALA A 133 19.92 -2.90 -3.41
CA ALA A 133 20.86 -3.75 -2.67
C ALA A 133 20.14 -4.67 -1.67
N LYS A 134 19.21 -4.12 -0.89
CA LYS A 134 18.37 -4.90 0.05
C LYS A 134 17.49 -5.93 -0.66
N LEU A 135 17.00 -5.61 -1.87
CA LEU A 135 16.22 -6.57 -2.66
C LEU A 135 17.04 -7.80 -3.06
N LYS A 136 18.36 -7.69 -3.25
CA LYS A 136 19.23 -8.86 -3.50
C LYS A 136 19.31 -9.78 -2.28
N GLU A 137 19.36 -9.22 -1.08
CA GLU A 137 19.35 -10.00 0.17
C GLU A 137 17.98 -10.66 0.38
N LEU A 138 16.88 -9.94 0.11
CA LEU A 138 15.53 -10.48 0.19
C LEU A 138 15.26 -11.57 -0.87
N GLN A 139 15.91 -11.48 -2.03
CA GLN A 139 15.83 -12.50 -3.07
C GLN A 139 16.31 -13.87 -2.56
N ALA A 140 17.36 -13.91 -1.73
CA ALA A 140 17.84 -15.15 -1.12
C ALA A 140 16.79 -15.79 -0.19
N ILE A 141 16.00 -14.97 0.53
CA ILE A 141 14.87 -15.45 1.33
C ILE A 141 13.78 -16.02 0.43
N ALA A 142 13.42 -15.32 -0.65
CA ALA A 142 12.40 -15.77 -1.60
C ALA A 142 12.76 -17.13 -2.21
N GLU A 143 14.02 -17.31 -2.61
CA GLU A 143 14.56 -18.57 -3.15
C GLU A 143 14.45 -19.71 -2.13
N ARG A 144 14.84 -19.47 -0.86
CA ARG A 144 14.72 -20.46 0.22
C ARG A 144 13.27 -20.86 0.50
N LEU A 145 12.32 -19.95 0.30
CA LEU A 145 10.89 -20.23 0.46
C LEU A 145 10.24 -20.83 -0.80
N GLY A 146 11.00 -20.94 -1.90
CA GLY A 146 10.52 -21.42 -3.18
C GLY A 146 9.43 -20.51 -3.78
N CYS A 147 9.62 -19.19 -3.68
CA CYS A 147 8.71 -18.20 -4.26
C CYS A 147 9.47 -17.07 -4.96
N THR A 148 8.76 -16.22 -5.71
CA THR A 148 9.36 -15.02 -6.29
C THR A 148 9.43 -13.89 -5.27
N LEU A 149 10.28 -12.89 -5.51
CA LEU A 149 10.36 -11.70 -4.66
C LEU A 149 9.05 -10.88 -4.62
N PRO A 150 8.31 -10.70 -5.74
CA PRO A 150 6.95 -10.16 -5.70
C PRO A 150 6.00 -10.93 -4.79
N GLN A 151 6.01 -12.26 -4.86
CA GLN A 151 5.17 -13.10 -4.00
C GLN A 151 5.51 -12.93 -2.52
N LEU A 152 6.81 -12.94 -2.18
CA LEU A 152 7.29 -12.66 -0.82
C LEU A 152 6.81 -11.28 -0.34
N ALA A 153 6.94 -10.24 -1.16
CA ALA A 153 6.57 -8.88 -0.79
C ALA A 153 5.06 -8.68 -0.56
N ILE A 154 4.23 -9.28 -1.41
CA ILE A 154 2.76 -9.22 -1.27
C ILE A 154 2.31 -10.03 -0.04
N ALA A 155 2.83 -11.25 0.14
CA ALA A 155 2.55 -12.05 1.32
C ALA A 155 3.00 -11.33 2.60
N TRP A 156 4.16 -10.67 2.56
CA TRP A 156 4.64 -9.85 3.65
C TRP A 156 3.66 -8.72 3.97
N CYS A 157 3.06 -8.04 2.98
CA CYS A 157 2.04 -7.02 3.24
C CYS A 157 0.79 -7.61 3.93
N LEU A 158 0.34 -8.78 3.46
CA LEU A 158 -0.83 -9.49 3.99
C LEU A 158 -0.60 -10.14 5.36
N ARG A 159 0.66 -10.28 5.82
CA ARG A 159 0.96 -10.81 7.16
C ARG A 159 0.39 -9.93 8.28
N ASN A 160 0.15 -8.64 7.99
CA ASN A 160 -0.38 -7.70 8.96
C ASN A 160 -1.90 -7.84 9.02
N GLU A 161 -2.42 -8.37 10.12
CA GLU A 161 -3.86 -8.56 10.32
C GLU A 161 -4.66 -7.24 10.29
N GLY A 162 -4.01 -6.09 10.49
CA GLY A 162 -4.63 -4.78 10.33
C GLY A 162 -4.87 -4.39 8.87
N VAL A 163 -4.27 -5.09 7.91
CA VAL A 163 -4.48 -4.89 6.47
C VAL A 163 -5.60 -5.81 6.00
N SER A 164 -6.75 -5.21 5.65
CA SER A 164 -7.93 -5.96 5.18
C SER A 164 -7.76 -6.48 3.76
N SER A 165 -7.07 -5.71 2.89
CA SER A 165 -6.79 -6.10 1.51
C SER A 165 -5.58 -5.34 0.96
N VAL A 166 -4.92 -5.94 -0.02
CA VAL A 166 -3.79 -5.36 -0.75
C VAL A 166 -4.19 -5.20 -2.22
N LEU A 167 -4.23 -3.97 -2.72
CA LEU A 167 -4.52 -3.66 -4.12
C LEU A 167 -3.32 -4.02 -5.00
N LEU A 168 -3.50 -5.05 -5.83
CA LEU A 168 -2.49 -5.53 -6.77
C LEU A 168 -2.48 -4.67 -8.04
N GLY A 169 -1.28 -4.41 -8.56
CA GLY A 169 -1.07 -3.79 -9.86
C GLY A 169 -0.31 -4.72 -10.79
N ALA A 170 -0.84 -4.94 -11.99
CA ALA A 170 -0.22 -5.77 -13.03
C ALA A 170 -0.38 -5.12 -14.40
N SER A 171 0.63 -5.24 -15.27
CA SER A 171 0.57 -4.77 -16.66
C SER A 171 0.32 -5.91 -17.66
N ASN A 172 0.34 -7.16 -17.20
CA ASN A 172 0.03 -8.35 -17.98
C ASN A 172 -0.53 -9.46 -17.07
N THR A 173 -1.04 -10.52 -17.69
CA THR A 173 -1.64 -11.66 -16.97
C THR A 173 -0.64 -12.45 -16.15
N ASP A 174 0.60 -12.61 -16.64
CA ASP A 174 1.62 -13.40 -15.95
C ASP A 174 1.97 -12.78 -14.60
N GLN A 175 2.15 -11.45 -14.55
CA GLN A 175 2.35 -10.72 -13.31
C GLN A 175 1.16 -10.86 -12.36
N LEU A 176 -0.07 -10.82 -12.89
CA LEU A 176 -1.26 -10.97 -12.05
C LEU A 176 -1.32 -12.38 -11.43
N MET A 177 -1.09 -13.42 -12.23
CA MET A 177 -1.08 -14.80 -11.76
C MET A 177 0.05 -15.07 -10.77
N GLU A 178 1.25 -14.53 -11.04
CA GLU A 178 2.38 -14.57 -10.11
C GLU A 178 2.02 -13.91 -8.77
N ASN A 179 1.41 -12.71 -8.82
CA ASN A 179 1.06 -11.94 -7.63
C ASN A 179 -0.04 -12.62 -6.79
N ILE A 180 -1.05 -13.24 -7.43
CA ILE A 180 -2.11 -13.99 -6.72
C ILE A 180 -1.52 -15.19 -5.97
N ALA A 181 -0.50 -15.83 -6.53
CA ALA A 181 0.19 -16.95 -5.89
C ALA A 181 0.95 -16.56 -4.60
N ALA A 182 1.06 -15.27 -4.27
CA ALA A 182 1.57 -14.81 -2.97
C ALA A 182 0.80 -15.41 -1.77
N ILE A 183 -0.49 -15.74 -1.95
CA ILE A 183 -1.30 -16.38 -0.90
C ILE A 183 -0.69 -17.71 -0.44
N GLN A 184 -0.01 -18.46 -1.33
CA GLN A 184 0.65 -19.71 -0.96
C GLN A 184 1.95 -19.50 -0.15
N VAL A 185 2.45 -18.26 -0.09
CA VAL A 185 3.65 -17.90 0.69
C VAL A 185 3.28 -17.50 2.13
N LEU A 186 2.07 -17.01 2.38
CA LEU A 186 1.62 -16.58 3.72
C LEU A 186 1.88 -17.62 4.82
N PRO A 187 1.54 -18.91 4.67
CA PRO A 187 1.81 -19.92 5.70
C PRO A 187 3.30 -20.16 5.97
N LYS A 188 4.18 -19.76 5.05
CA LYS A 188 5.64 -19.92 5.15
C LYS A 188 6.30 -18.76 5.91
N LEU A 189 5.59 -17.66 6.15
CA LEU A 189 6.11 -16.48 6.85
C LEU A 189 6.16 -16.68 8.36
N SER A 190 7.10 -17.50 8.83
CA SER A 190 7.36 -17.67 10.26
C SER A 190 7.90 -16.37 10.90
N SER A 191 7.87 -16.31 12.23
CA SER A 191 8.48 -15.20 12.98
C SER A 191 9.97 -15.03 12.68
N SER A 192 10.70 -16.13 12.45
CA SER A 192 12.11 -16.10 12.06
C SER A 192 12.31 -15.41 10.72
N ILE A 193 11.52 -15.77 9.70
CA ILE A 193 11.59 -15.15 8.38
C ILE A 193 11.22 -13.67 8.46
N THR A 194 10.18 -13.34 9.22
CA THR A 194 9.75 -11.95 9.40
C THR A 194 10.83 -11.11 10.09
N HIS A 195 11.54 -11.66 11.07
CA HIS A 195 12.65 -10.99 11.75
C HIS A 195 13.88 -10.80 10.85
N GLU A 196 14.17 -11.78 10.00
CA GLU A 196 15.24 -11.69 9.01
C GLU A 196 14.93 -10.60 7.96
N VAL A 197 13.69 -10.54 7.47
CA VAL A 197 13.22 -9.46 6.59
C VAL A 197 13.32 -8.10 7.30
N ASP A 198 12.89 -7.99 8.55
CA ASP A 198 13.03 -6.76 9.35
C ASP A 198 14.50 -6.33 9.48
N SER A 199 15.42 -7.29 9.70
CA SER A 199 16.86 -7.03 9.81
C SER A 199 17.46 -6.49 8.51
N ILE A 200 17.14 -7.10 7.36
CA ILE A 200 17.60 -6.63 6.04
C ILE A 200 17.03 -5.23 5.73
N LEU A 201 15.74 -5.03 6.01
CA LEU A 201 15.09 -3.76 5.74
C LEU A 201 15.57 -2.65 6.67
N GLY A 202 15.90 -2.96 7.92
CA GLY A 202 16.44 -2.01 8.91
C GLY A 202 15.55 -0.79 9.14
N ASN A 203 14.24 -0.92 8.89
CA ASN A 203 13.28 0.18 8.88
C ASN A 203 11.99 -0.15 9.64
N LYS A 204 12.05 -1.13 10.54
CA LYS A 204 10.91 -1.48 11.39
C LYS A 204 10.48 -0.25 12.18
N PRO A 205 9.25 0.24 12.01
CA PRO A 205 8.80 1.44 12.70
C PRO A 205 8.62 1.15 14.19
N TYR A 206 8.93 2.14 15.03
CA TYR A 206 8.79 2.02 16.48
C TYR A 206 7.32 2.14 16.90
N SER A 207 6.85 1.26 17.79
CA SER A 207 5.53 1.37 18.39
C SER A 207 5.63 1.93 19.81
N LYS A 208 4.67 2.78 20.22
CA LYS A 208 4.58 3.26 21.63
C LYS A 208 4.43 2.12 22.64
N LYS A 209 3.98 0.93 22.22
CA LYS A 209 3.90 -0.26 23.08
C LYS A 209 5.29 -0.78 23.51
N ASP A 210 6.34 -0.51 22.74
CA ASP A 210 7.70 -0.99 23.02
C ASP A 210 8.35 -0.28 24.24
N TYR A 211 7.78 0.85 24.70
CA TYR A 211 8.28 1.63 25.85
C TYR A 211 7.81 1.09 27.22
N ARG A 212 6.89 0.13 27.25
CA ARG A 212 6.31 -0.42 28.50
C ARG A 212 6.82 -1.84 28.84
N SER A 213 7.93 -2.26 28.23
CA SER A 213 8.58 -3.56 28.45
C SER A 213 9.93 -3.39 29.10
#